data_AF-A0A4Q4XEY3-F1
#
_entry.id   AF-A0A4Q4XEY3-F1
#
_cell.length_a   1.000
_cell.length_b   1.000
_cell.length_c   1.000
_cell.angle_alpha   90.00
_cell.angle_beta   90.00
_cell.angle_gamma   90.00
#
_symmetry.space_group_name_H-M   'P 1'
#
loop_
_entity.id
_entity.type
_entity.pdbx_description
1 polymer ?
#
loop_
_entity_poly.entity_id
_entity_poly.type
_entity_poly.pdbx_seq_one_letter_code
_entity_poly.pdbx_strand_id
1 'polypeptide(L)'
;MGFIEERVPGEALDVDAYMRGYNAVFECQTTGSHRNIYVRGRELYDRLESYLKGVATAVYEEARDLPEGSIVGFYNEHWDRWNHAAKRNRGLLRYFERHWITREMAKPKEGANRSGICEVVDLHMELWVPTVFEPLEGRLNRAGEEHGIKAKGIDGGE
;
A
#
# COMPACT_ATOMS: atom_id res chain seq x y z
N MET A 1 -29.38 30.04 12.19
CA MET A 1 -29.49 28.58 12.40
C MET A 1 -28.45 27.93 11.49
N GLY A 2 -27.20 27.85 11.97
CA GLY A 2 -26.10 27.30 11.20
C GLY A 2 -26.12 25.78 11.34
N PHE A 3 -26.23 25.07 10.22
CA PHE A 3 -26.03 23.63 10.18
C PHE A 3 -24.57 23.37 10.53
N ILE A 4 -24.34 22.92 11.76
CA ILE A 4 -23.10 22.28 12.15
C ILE A 4 -23.18 20.91 11.50
N GLU A 5 -22.46 20.73 10.39
CA GLU A 5 -22.21 19.38 9.86
C GLU A 5 -21.45 18.60 10.93
N GLU A 6 -22.15 17.66 11.53
CA GLU A 6 -21.65 16.68 12.47
C GLU A 6 -20.57 15.84 11.77
N ARG A 7 -19.29 16.13 12.05
CA ARG A 7 -18.16 15.31 11.57
C ARG A 7 -18.30 13.91 12.16
N VAL A 8 -18.58 12.94 11.29
CA VAL A 8 -18.47 11.51 11.60
C VAL A 8 -17.01 11.23 12.03
N PRO A 9 -16.78 10.68 13.24
CA PRO A 9 -15.43 10.40 13.70
C PRO A 9 -14.94 9.10 13.06
N GLY A 10 -13.95 9.18 12.14
CA GLY A 10 -13.21 7.98 11.76
C GLY A 10 -12.42 7.95 10.44
N GLU A 11 -12.63 8.79 9.42
CA GLU A 11 -12.15 8.32 8.09
C GLU A 11 -11.68 9.32 7.03
N ALA A 12 -11.24 10.52 7.42
CA ALA A 12 -10.44 11.37 6.52
C ALA A 12 -9.18 11.84 7.26
N LEU A 13 -8.01 11.63 6.65
CA LEU A 13 -6.81 12.35 7.06
C LEU A 13 -7.19 13.83 7.12
N ASP A 14 -7.00 14.44 8.27
CA ASP A 14 -7.27 15.87 8.44
C ASP A 14 -6.51 16.65 7.36
N VAL A 15 -7.14 17.67 6.78
CA VAL A 15 -6.59 18.39 5.62
C VAL A 15 -5.17 18.86 5.92
N ASP A 16 -4.91 19.33 7.14
CA ASP A 16 -3.59 19.78 7.55
C ASP A 16 -2.58 18.62 7.58
N ALA A 17 -2.99 17.44 8.05
CA ALA A 17 -2.13 16.25 8.05
C ALA A 17 -1.79 15.79 6.63
N TYR A 18 -2.78 15.78 5.73
CA TYR A 18 -2.58 15.49 4.33
C TYR A 18 -1.62 16.50 3.68
N MET A 19 -1.86 17.80 3.89
CA MET A 19 -1.04 18.86 3.31
C MET A 19 0.40 18.83 3.84
N ARG A 20 0.60 18.53 5.13
CA ARG A 20 1.95 18.34 5.70
C ARG A 20 2.68 17.19 5.01
N GLY A 21 2.04 16.03 4.86
CA GLY A 21 2.65 14.89 4.19
C GLY A 21 2.96 15.16 2.70
N TYR A 22 2.01 15.77 1.98
CA TYR A 22 2.19 16.16 0.59
C TYR A 22 3.34 17.15 0.41
N ASN A 23 3.37 18.21 1.23
CA ASN A 23 4.41 19.24 1.16
C ASN A 23 5.79 18.66 1.51
N ALA A 24 5.88 17.78 2.51
CA ALA A 24 7.15 17.13 2.85
C ALA A 24 7.71 16.31 1.68
N VAL A 25 6.86 15.56 0.97
CA VAL A 25 7.26 14.79 -0.23
C VAL A 25 7.67 15.73 -1.36
N PHE A 26 6.91 16.81 -1.58
CA PHE A 26 7.23 17.82 -2.59
C PHE A 26 8.57 18.50 -2.32
N GLU A 27 8.81 18.96 -1.09
CA GLU A 27 10.06 19.61 -0.68
C GLU A 27 11.25 18.66 -0.81
N CYS A 28 11.09 17.39 -0.41
CA CYS A 28 12.13 16.36 -0.54
C CYS A 28 12.61 16.22 -2.00
N GLN A 29 11.67 16.36 -2.95
CA GLN A 29 11.87 16.15 -4.39
C GLN A 29 12.30 17.40 -5.15
N THR A 30 12.14 18.59 -4.58
CA THR A 30 12.40 19.87 -5.27
C THR A 30 13.58 20.64 -4.69
N THR A 31 13.96 20.38 -3.44
CA THR A 31 15.04 21.11 -2.76
C THR A 31 16.38 20.36 -2.85
N GLY A 32 17.29 20.85 -3.71
CA GLY A 32 18.68 20.39 -3.78
C GLY A 32 19.21 20.19 -5.20
N SER A 33 20.48 19.76 -5.31
CA SER A 33 21.09 19.39 -6.60
C SER A 33 20.42 18.14 -7.21
N HIS A 34 20.40 18.03 -8.54
CA HIS A 34 19.82 16.88 -9.27
C HIS A 34 20.28 15.51 -8.76
N ARG A 35 21.57 15.35 -8.42
CA ARG A 35 22.10 14.10 -7.86
C ARG A 35 21.50 13.79 -6.48
N ASN A 36 21.24 14.82 -5.68
CA ASN A 36 20.64 14.69 -4.35
C ASN A 36 19.17 14.26 -4.46
N ILE A 37 18.42 14.88 -5.38
CA ILE A 37 17.01 14.53 -5.65
C ILE A 37 16.88 13.06 -6.08
N TYR A 38 17.79 12.56 -6.92
CA TYR A 38 17.79 11.16 -7.33
C TYR A 38 17.94 10.20 -6.14
N VAL A 39 18.96 10.42 -5.31
CA VAL A 39 19.26 9.58 -4.14
C VAL A 39 18.12 9.64 -3.12
N ARG A 40 17.59 10.84 -2.85
CA ARG A 40 16.44 11.03 -1.95
C ARG A 40 15.19 10.30 -2.42
N GLY A 41 14.92 10.32 -3.72
CA GLY A 41 13.75 9.61 -4.24
C GLY A 41 13.87 8.09 -4.10
N ARG A 42 15.08 7.52 -4.28
CA ARG A 42 15.30 6.09 -4.02
C ARG A 42 15.11 5.77 -2.54
N GLU A 43 15.74 6.54 -1.67
CA GLU A 43 15.60 6.37 -0.23
C GLU A 43 14.14 6.49 0.24
N LEU A 44 13.37 7.41 -0.35
CA LEU A 44 11.94 7.55 -0.07
C LEU A 44 11.15 6.31 -0.50
N TYR A 45 11.41 5.77 -1.69
CA TYR A 45 10.78 4.54 -2.17
C TYR A 45 11.13 3.35 -1.27
N ASP A 46 12.42 3.14 -0.96
CA ASP A 46 12.88 2.02 -0.14
C ASP A 46 12.28 2.09 1.28
N ARG A 47 12.13 3.30 1.84
CA ARG A 47 11.44 3.52 3.14
C ARG A 47 9.95 3.22 3.04
N LEU A 48 9.27 3.61 1.96
CA LEU A 48 7.87 3.29 1.73
C LEU A 48 7.67 1.77 1.63
N GLU A 49 8.47 1.10 0.82
CA GLU A 49 8.44 -0.35 0.66
C GLU A 49 8.65 -1.06 2.01
N SER A 50 9.68 -0.66 2.76
CA SER A 50 9.97 -1.23 4.08
C SER A 50 8.82 -1.02 5.07
N TYR A 51 8.22 0.17 5.09
CA TYR A 51 7.07 0.48 5.93
C TYR A 51 5.86 -0.38 5.57
N LEU A 52 5.49 -0.42 4.29
CA LEU A 52 4.35 -1.21 3.81
C LEU A 52 4.55 -2.70 4.08
N LYS A 53 5.76 -3.22 3.84
CA LYS A 53 6.11 -4.61 4.16
C LYS A 53 5.93 -4.90 5.65
N GLY A 54 6.33 -3.98 6.52
CA GLY A 54 6.12 -4.10 7.97
C GLY A 54 4.63 -4.18 8.33
N VAL A 55 3.79 -3.34 7.72
CA VAL A 55 2.34 -3.38 7.92
C VAL A 55 1.74 -4.69 7.43
N ALA A 56 2.08 -5.14 6.21
CA ALA A 56 1.61 -6.41 5.66
C ALA A 56 2.04 -7.60 6.53
N THR A 57 3.29 -7.59 7.01
CA THR A 57 3.81 -8.63 7.92
C THR A 57 3.01 -8.65 9.22
N ALA A 58 2.68 -7.49 9.80
CA ALA A 58 1.86 -7.43 11.01
C ALA A 58 0.46 -8.04 10.80
N VAL A 59 -0.17 -7.81 9.64
CA VAL A 59 -1.45 -8.43 9.29
C VAL A 59 -1.33 -9.95 9.20
N TYR A 60 -0.27 -10.46 8.56
CA TYR A 60 -0.02 -11.90 8.49
C TYR A 60 0.19 -12.51 9.89
N GLU A 61 1.02 -11.88 10.71
CA GLU A 61 1.32 -12.34 12.08
C GLU A 61 0.05 -12.41 12.94
N GLU A 62 -0.88 -11.48 12.77
CA GLU A 62 -2.18 -11.54 13.45
C GLU A 62 -3.08 -12.64 12.86
N ALA A 63 -3.17 -12.74 11.54
CA ALA A 63 -4.01 -13.72 10.86
C ALA A 63 -3.56 -15.18 11.11
N ARG A 64 -2.26 -15.42 11.27
CA ARG A 64 -1.74 -16.78 11.40
C ARG A 64 -2.26 -17.47 12.67
N ASP A 65 -2.54 -16.70 13.73
CA ASP A 65 -2.96 -17.23 15.03
C ASP A 65 -4.50 -17.29 15.16
N LEU A 66 -5.25 -16.84 14.15
CA LEU A 66 -6.71 -16.86 14.16
C LEU A 66 -7.30 -18.25 13.92
N PRO A 67 -8.46 -18.57 14.55
CA PRO A 67 -9.26 -19.75 14.20
C PRO A 67 -9.76 -19.73 12.74
N GLU A 68 -9.92 -20.92 12.15
CA GLU A 68 -10.41 -21.09 10.76
C GLU A 68 -11.77 -20.40 10.54
N GLY A 69 -12.70 -20.45 11.51
CA GLY A 69 -14.00 -19.77 11.38
C GLY A 69 -13.97 -18.24 11.38
N SER A 70 -12.82 -17.62 11.65
CA SER A 70 -12.67 -16.15 11.70
C SER A 70 -11.69 -15.59 10.67
N ILE A 71 -10.80 -16.43 10.13
CA ILE A 71 -9.68 -16.00 9.30
C ILE A 71 -10.12 -15.35 7.98
N VAL A 72 -11.17 -15.86 7.35
CA VAL A 72 -11.66 -15.34 6.06
C VAL A 72 -12.26 -13.94 6.22
N GLY A 73 -13.04 -13.73 7.29
CA GLY A 73 -13.60 -12.42 7.61
C GLY A 73 -12.51 -11.39 7.92
N PHE A 74 -11.56 -11.77 8.78
CA PHE A 74 -10.39 -10.95 9.11
C PHE A 74 -9.59 -10.56 7.86
N TYR A 75 -9.28 -11.54 7.01
CA TYR A 75 -8.53 -11.33 5.77
C TYR A 75 -9.26 -10.38 4.82
N ASN A 76 -10.57 -10.58 4.61
CA ASN A 76 -11.36 -9.73 3.72
C ASN A 76 -11.42 -8.27 4.19
N GLU A 77 -11.58 -8.06 5.50
CA GLU A 77 -11.57 -6.71 6.07
C GLU A 77 -10.21 -6.03 5.90
N HIS A 78 -9.11 -6.75 6.18
CA HIS A 78 -7.77 -6.19 6.04
C HIS A 78 -7.39 -5.96 4.57
N TRP A 79 -7.84 -6.82 3.67
CA TRP A 79 -7.70 -6.62 2.23
C TRP A 79 -8.39 -5.34 1.74
N ASP A 80 -9.62 -5.09 2.19
CA ASP A 80 -10.36 -3.87 1.84
C ASP A 80 -9.65 -2.62 2.37
N ARG A 81 -9.22 -2.65 3.65
CA ARG A 81 -8.45 -1.57 4.27
C ARG A 81 -7.13 -1.32 3.55
N TRP A 82 -6.41 -2.37 3.17
CA TRP A 82 -5.16 -2.30 2.43
C TRP A 82 -5.34 -1.65 1.05
N ASN A 83 -6.36 -2.08 0.31
CA ASN A 83 -6.71 -1.50 -0.99
C ASN A 83 -7.15 -0.03 -0.89
N HIS A 84 -7.91 0.30 0.16
CA HIS A 84 -8.29 1.69 0.42
C HIS A 84 -7.05 2.54 0.74
N ALA A 85 -6.13 2.05 1.56
CA ALA A 85 -4.88 2.72 1.87
C ALA A 85 -4.00 2.92 0.62
N ALA A 86 -3.93 1.94 -0.29
CA ALA A 86 -3.19 2.06 -1.55
C ALA A 86 -3.64 3.27 -2.38
N LYS A 87 -4.96 3.46 -2.52
CA LYS A 87 -5.54 4.61 -3.24
C LYS A 87 -5.21 5.94 -2.57
N ARG A 88 -5.23 5.99 -1.23
CA ARG A 88 -4.90 7.21 -0.47
C ARG A 88 -3.41 7.55 -0.53
N ASN A 89 -2.55 6.54 -0.39
CA ASN A 89 -1.11 6.67 -0.50
C ASN A 89 -0.71 7.18 -1.87
N ARG A 90 -1.33 6.66 -2.94
CA ARG A 90 -1.15 7.20 -4.30
C ARG A 90 -1.51 8.68 -4.41
N GLY A 91 -2.60 9.13 -3.78
CA GLY A 91 -2.99 10.54 -3.73
C GLY A 91 -1.93 11.41 -3.05
N LEU A 92 -1.49 11.01 -1.86
CA LEU A 92 -0.46 11.70 -1.08
C LEU A 92 0.88 11.74 -1.83
N LEU A 93 1.25 10.65 -2.48
CA LEU A 93 2.51 10.46 -3.19
C LEU A 93 2.42 10.86 -4.67
N ARG A 94 1.32 11.46 -5.14
CA ARG A 94 1.08 11.74 -6.57
C ARG A 94 2.22 12.48 -7.25
N TYR A 95 2.84 13.43 -6.55
CA TYR A 95 4.00 14.17 -7.08
C TYR A 95 5.22 13.25 -7.21
N PHE A 96 5.49 12.45 -6.18
CA PHE A 96 6.56 11.46 -6.18
C PHE A 96 6.39 10.43 -7.31
N GLU A 97 5.17 9.92 -7.46
CA GLU A 97 4.79 8.96 -8.50
C GLU A 97 5.06 9.52 -9.90
N ARG A 98 4.53 10.71 -10.20
CA ARG A 98 4.67 11.34 -11.52
C ARG A 98 6.11 11.71 -11.89
N HIS A 99 6.91 12.19 -10.93
CA HIS A 99 8.19 12.83 -11.23
C HIS A 99 9.41 11.94 -10.98
N TRP A 100 9.31 10.98 -10.06
CA TRP A 100 10.41 10.06 -9.76
C TRP A 100 10.07 8.63 -10.16
N ILE A 101 8.93 8.06 -9.70
CA ILE A 101 8.59 6.65 -10.01
C ILE A 101 8.46 6.42 -11.52
N THR A 102 7.60 7.18 -12.21
CA THR A 102 7.43 7.05 -13.66
C THR A 102 8.74 7.23 -14.42
N ARG A 103 9.62 8.15 -13.96
CA ARG A 103 10.94 8.36 -14.56
C ARG A 103 11.85 7.16 -14.36
N GLU A 104 11.88 6.58 -13.16
CA GLU A 104 12.69 5.39 -12.88
C GLU A 104 12.19 4.17 -13.65
N MET A 105 10.88 3.97 -13.75
CA MET A 105 10.27 2.91 -14.56
C MET A 105 10.58 3.05 -16.05
N ALA A 106 10.70 4.28 -16.55
CA ALA A 106 11.01 4.56 -17.96
C ALA A 106 12.48 4.35 -18.32
N LYS A 107 13.39 4.16 -17.35
CA LYS A 107 14.81 3.92 -17.65
C LYS A 107 14.97 2.57 -18.34
N PRO A 108 15.80 2.49 -19.41
CA PRO A 108 16.10 1.22 -20.04
C PRO A 108 16.72 0.26 -19.03
N LYS A 109 16.22 -0.97 -19.01
CA LYS A 109 16.68 -2.04 -18.12
C LYS A 109 18.09 -2.44 -18.56
N GLU A 110 19.11 -1.81 -18.00
CA GLU A 110 20.51 -2.20 -18.23
C GLU A 110 20.87 -3.37 -17.29
N GLY A 111 21.03 -4.57 -17.86
CA GLY A 111 21.48 -5.77 -17.16
C GLY A 111 20.38 -6.59 -16.45
N ALA A 112 20.80 -7.56 -15.64
CA ALA A 112 19.91 -8.49 -14.91
C ALA A 112 19.13 -7.84 -13.75
N ASN A 113 19.39 -6.56 -13.46
CA ASN A 113 18.76 -5.84 -12.36
C ASN A 113 17.43 -5.23 -12.87
N ARG A 114 16.35 -6.01 -12.76
CA ARG A 114 14.99 -5.45 -12.91
C ARG A 114 14.88 -4.30 -11.91
N SER A 115 14.63 -3.08 -12.36
CA SER A 115 14.28 -2.00 -11.43
C SER A 115 13.03 -2.46 -10.67
N GLY A 116 13.18 -2.85 -9.41
CA GLY A 116 12.08 -3.22 -8.51
C GLY A 116 11.23 -2.02 -8.12
N ILE A 117 10.99 -1.12 -9.07
CA ILE A 117 10.18 0.08 -8.94
C ILE A 117 8.91 -0.13 -9.75
N CYS A 118 7.79 0.02 -9.09
CA CYS A 118 6.45 -0.02 -9.65
C CYS A 118 5.63 1.16 -9.11
N GLU A 119 4.42 1.36 -9.61
CA GLU A 119 3.53 2.39 -9.11
C GLU A 119 3.12 2.10 -7.65
N VAL A 120 2.68 3.12 -6.91
CA VAL A 120 2.38 2.94 -5.48
C VAL A 120 1.30 1.88 -5.26
N VAL A 121 0.29 1.81 -6.13
CA VAL A 121 -0.77 0.79 -6.03
C VAL A 121 -0.21 -0.61 -6.32
N ASP A 122 0.63 -0.75 -7.33
CA ASP A 122 1.28 -2.02 -7.66
C ASP A 122 2.19 -2.49 -6.52
N LEU A 123 2.92 -1.58 -5.89
CA LEU A 123 3.77 -1.88 -4.73
C LEU A 123 2.95 -2.48 -3.57
N HIS A 124 1.72 -1.99 -3.35
CA HIS A 124 0.84 -2.57 -2.34
C HIS A 124 0.48 -4.02 -2.69
N MET A 125 0.29 -4.33 -3.99
CA MET A 125 -0.02 -5.68 -4.45
C MET A 125 1.20 -6.61 -4.37
N GLU A 126 2.34 -6.17 -4.87
CA GLU A 126 3.61 -6.91 -4.83
C GLU A 126 4.04 -7.25 -3.41
N LEU A 127 3.66 -6.44 -2.42
CA LEU A 127 3.92 -6.71 -1.00
C LEU A 127 2.86 -7.60 -0.36
N TRP A 128 1.57 -7.40 -0.67
CA TRP A 128 0.49 -8.17 -0.04
C TRP A 128 0.51 -9.64 -0.42
N VAL A 129 0.69 -9.92 -1.72
CA VAL A 129 0.58 -11.28 -2.26
C VAL A 129 1.55 -12.25 -1.57
N PRO A 130 2.88 -12.05 -1.62
CA PRO A 130 3.82 -12.98 -1.00
C PRO A 130 3.86 -12.89 0.53
N THR A 131 3.46 -11.77 1.13
CA THR A 131 3.57 -11.59 2.59
C THR A 131 2.33 -12.09 3.34
N VAL A 132 1.15 -11.93 2.76
CA VAL A 132 -0.13 -12.21 3.44
C VAL A 132 -0.92 -13.30 2.74
N PHE A 133 -1.15 -13.17 1.44
CA PHE A 133 -2.02 -14.11 0.73
C PHE A 133 -1.39 -15.49 0.58
N GLU A 134 -0.22 -15.61 -0.06
CA GLU A 134 0.39 -16.92 -0.34
C GLU A 134 0.60 -17.76 0.93
N PRO A 135 1.07 -17.20 2.07
CA PRO A 135 1.21 -17.97 3.31
C PRO A 135 -0.11 -18.41 3.94
N LEU A 136 -1.22 -17.74 3.64
CA LEU A 136 -2.55 -18.01 4.21
C LEU A 136 -3.49 -18.74 3.24
N GLU A 137 -3.17 -18.79 1.95
CA GLU A 137 -4.04 -19.31 0.88
C GLU A 137 -4.64 -20.67 1.23
N GLY A 138 -3.79 -21.62 1.64
CA GLY A 138 -4.25 -22.96 2.01
C GLY A 138 -5.23 -22.98 3.19
N ARG A 139 -5.12 -22.04 4.13
CA ARG A 139 -6.05 -21.91 5.27
C ARG A 139 -7.31 -21.17 4.89
N LEU A 140 -7.19 -20.12 4.08
CA LEU A 140 -8.31 -19.36 3.56
C LEU A 140 -9.24 -20.22 2.70
N ASN A 141 -8.66 -21.11 1.88
CA ASN A 141 -9.44 -22.02 1.04
C ASN A 141 -10.21 -23.04 1.90
N ARG A 142 -9.57 -23.70 2.87
CA ARG A 142 -10.25 -24.64 3.77
C ARG A 142 -11.37 -23.97 4.58
N ALA A 143 -11.05 -22.87 5.25
CA ALA A 143 -12.02 -22.11 6.02
C ALA A 143 -13.17 -21.59 5.14
N GLY A 144 -12.87 -21.21 3.90
CA GLY A 144 -13.88 -20.74 2.96
C GLY A 144 -14.82 -21.83 2.47
N GLU A 145 -14.32 -23.04 2.23
CA GLU A 145 -15.12 -24.22 1.89
C GLU A 145 -16.05 -24.63 3.04
N GLU A 146 -15.55 -24.61 4.29
CA GLU A 146 -16.32 -25.00 5.47
C GLU A 146 -17.46 -24.01 5.81
N HIS A 147 -17.23 -22.72 5.59
CA HIS A 147 -18.16 -21.66 5.99
C HIS A 147 -18.92 -21.03 4.81
N GLY A 148 -18.63 -21.43 3.57
CA GLY A 148 -19.25 -20.88 2.37
C GLY A 148 -18.86 -19.42 2.07
N ILE A 149 -17.67 -18.97 2.51
CA ILE A 149 -17.18 -17.59 2.35
C ILE A 149 -15.89 -17.60 1.54
N LYS A 150 -15.80 -16.86 0.43
CA LYS A 150 -14.55 -16.75 -0.35
C LYS A 150 -13.67 -15.61 0.17
N ALA A 151 -12.36 -15.85 0.26
CA ALA A 151 -11.38 -14.80 0.47
C ALA A 151 -11.29 -13.87 -0.77
N LYS A 152 -11.13 -12.56 -0.55
CA LYS A 152 -11.05 -11.52 -1.60
C LYS A 152 -9.62 -11.43 -2.21
N GLY A 153 -9.52 -11.35 -3.55
CA GLY A 153 -8.25 -11.20 -4.30
C GLY A 153 -7.45 -12.51 -4.37
N ILE A 154 -6.79 -12.91 -5.47
CA ILE A 154 -5.98 -12.17 -6.47
C ILE A 154 -6.49 -12.41 -7.91
N ASP A 155 -7.79 -12.38 -8.16
CA ASP A 155 -8.30 -12.31 -9.54
C ASP A 155 -8.40 -10.83 -9.93
N GLY A 156 -7.43 -10.37 -10.70
CA GLY A 156 -7.59 -9.16 -11.51
C GLY A 156 -8.61 -9.45 -12.59
N GLY A 157 -9.87 -9.13 -12.36
CA GLY A 157 -10.93 -9.40 -13.31
C GLY A 157 -12.23 -8.71 -12.97
N GLU A 158 -12.31 -7.42 -13.32
CA GLU A 158 -13.40 -6.90 -14.15
C GLU A 158 -12.80 -6.05 -15.28
#